data_AF-X1N9F6-F1
#
_entry.id   AF-X1N9F6-F1
#
_cell.length_a   1.000
_cell.length_b   1.000
_cell.length_c   1.000
_cell.angle_alpha   90.00
_cell.angle_beta   90.00
_cell.angle_gamma   90.00
#
_symmetry.space_group_name_H-M   'P 1'
#
loop_
_entity.id
_entity.type
_entity.pdbx_description
1 polymer ?
#
loop_
_entity_poly.entity_id
_entity_poly.type
_entity_poly.pdbx_seq_one_letter_code
_entity_poly.pdbx_strand_id
1 'polypeptide(L)'
;MVGVLSAEIDFERMMFSIKNIDVGKNGSLFVVSSNGRVIAHTYMEQLSDLNLSKSPVVEAVLNGKRGVIKGYTDELGRQVVGSYVPIWELGWGIVIQRTLTDIGTEVEQVRNTIFMALIISVLSAILVGWLMSIKKRYYPLE
;
A
#
# COMPACT_ATOMS: atom_id res chain seq x y z
N MET A 1 16.25 -46.65 -11.80
CA MET A 1 15.88 -45.93 -10.56
C MET A 1 15.74 -44.47 -10.93
N VAL A 2 14.53 -43.91 -10.89
CA VAL A 2 14.32 -42.48 -11.12
C VAL A 2 14.42 -41.82 -9.75
N GLY A 3 15.53 -41.13 -9.50
CA GLY A 3 15.74 -40.37 -8.27
C GLY A 3 14.92 -39.09 -8.34
N VAL A 4 13.99 -38.92 -7.39
CA VAL A 4 13.29 -37.65 -7.22
C VAL A 4 14.23 -36.72 -6.46
N LEU A 5 14.71 -35.69 -7.14
CA LEU A 5 15.47 -34.61 -6.50
C LEU A 5 14.45 -33.72 -5.77
N SER A 6 14.22 -34.01 -4.50
CA SER A 6 13.38 -33.15 -3.65
C SER A 6 14.22 -31.92 -3.30
N ALA A 7 14.16 -30.89 -4.14
CA ALA A 7 14.62 -29.57 -3.75
C ALA A 7 13.61 -29.03 -2.75
N GLU A 8 13.90 -29.17 -1.46
CA GLU A 8 13.22 -28.46 -0.40
C GLU A 8 13.55 -26.98 -0.58
N ILE A 9 12.77 -26.30 -1.43
CA ILE A 9 12.84 -24.86 -1.56
C ILE A 9 12.40 -24.34 -0.20
N ASP A 10 13.37 -23.82 0.53
CA ASP A 10 13.29 -23.26 1.87
C ASP A 10 12.18 -22.19 1.90
N PHE A 11 10.94 -22.65 2.11
CA PHE A 11 9.73 -21.85 2.09
C PHE A 11 9.85 -20.67 3.07
N GLU A 12 10.61 -20.88 4.14
CA GLU A 12 11.01 -19.85 5.10
C GLU A 12 11.78 -18.68 4.48
N ARG A 13 12.72 -18.92 3.55
CA ARG A 13 13.49 -17.83 2.92
C ARG A 13 12.65 -17.00 1.96
N MET A 14 11.73 -17.65 1.24
CA MET A 14 10.76 -16.95 0.39
C MET A 14 9.79 -16.13 1.26
N MET A 15 9.27 -16.73 2.33
CA MET A 15 8.45 -16.06 3.34
C MET A 15 9.17 -14.87 4.00
N PHE A 16 10.47 -14.99 4.27
CA PHE A 16 11.30 -13.93 4.85
C PHE A 16 11.47 -12.73 3.90
N SER A 17 11.66 -12.99 2.60
CA SER A 17 11.76 -11.93 1.59
C SER A 17 10.43 -11.17 1.43
N ILE A 18 9.30 -11.86 1.62
CA ILE A 18 7.96 -11.27 1.56
C ILE A 18 7.60 -10.52 2.86
N LYS A 19 8.00 -11.03 4.04
CA LYS A 19 7.75 -10.39 5.35
C LYS A 19 8.38 -9.02 5.50
N ASN A 20 9.48 -8.75 4.78
CA ASN A 20 10.18 -7.46 4.82
C ASN A 20 9.63 -6.41 3.84
N ILE A 21 8.59 -6.74 3.05
CA ILE A 21 7.91 -5.76 2.23
C ILE A 21 7.00 -4.96 3.16
N ASP A 22 7.37 -3.71 3.42
CA ASP A 22 6.50 -2.77 4.11
C ASP A 22 5.29 -2.44 3.21
N VAL A 23 4.18 -3.14 3.44
CA VAL A 23 2.91 -2.93 2.75
C VAL A 23 2.20 -1.67 3.28
N GLY A 24 2.83 -0.92 4.19
CA GLY A 24 2.27 0.22 4.90
C GLY A 24 1.34 -0.18 6.03
N LYS A 25 0.91 0.80 6.83
CA LYS A 25 0.03 0.56 7.99
C LYS A 25 -1.27 -0.12 7.55
N ASN A 26 -1.60 -1.22 8.21
CA ASN A 26 -2.75 -2.10 7.94
C ASN A 26 -2.85 -2.63 6.49
N GLY A 27 -1.72 -2.74 5.79
CA GLY A 27 -1.62 -3.56 4.59
C GLY A 27 -1.61 -5.05 4.93
N SER A 28 -2.12 -5.89 4.04
CA SER A 28 -1.98 -7.34 4.08
C SER A 28 -1.48 -7.84 2.73
N LEU A 29 -0.58 -8.81 2.74
CA LEU A 29 -0.12 -9.51 1.55
C LEU A 29 -0.33 -11.00 1.75
N PHE A 30 -0.89 -11.64 0.73
CA PHE A 30 -1.14 -13.07 0.74
C PHE A 30 -1.02 -13.69 -0.65
N VAL A 31 -0.76 -14.99 -0.67
CA VAL A 31 -0.63 -15.80 -1.89
C VAL A 31 -1.76 -16.82 -1.90
N VAL A 32 -2.43 -16.97 -3.04
CA VAL A 32 -3.52 -17.93 -3.26
C VAL A 32 -3.13 -19.01 -4.28
N SER A 33 -3.51 -20.26 -4.01
CA SER A 33 -3.40 -21.37 -4.97
C SER A 33 -4.45 -21.26 -6.08
N SER A 34 -4.32 -22.10 -7.11
CA SER A 34 -5.21 -22.15 -8.27
C SER A 34 -6.69 -22.41 -7.95
N ASN A 35 -6.99 -22.96 -6.77
CA ASN A 35 -8.34 -23.18 -6.25
C ASN A 35 -8.84 -22.04 -5.33
N GLY A 36 -8.10 -20.93 -5.21
CA GLY A 36 -8.47 -19.77 -4.40
C GLY A 36 -8.21 -19.89 -2.91
N ARG A 37 -7.42 -20.87 -2.47
CA ARG A 37 -7.05 -21.08 -1.07
C ARG A 37 -5.77 -20.33 -0.72
N VAL A 38 -5.71 -19.74 0.47
CA VAL A 38 -4.53 -19.00 0.95
C VAL A 38 -3.40 -19.97 1.31
N ILE A 39 -2.25 -19.81 0.66
CA ILE A 39 -1.02 -20.58 0.90
C ILE A 39 -0.09 -19.85 1.88
N ALA A 40 -0.05 -18.52 1.80
CA ALA A 40 0.82 -17.69 2.63
C ALA A 40 0.15 -16.36 2.93
N HIS A 41 0.35 -15.83 4.14
CA HIS A 41 -0.21 -14.55 4.58
C HIS A 41 0.77 -13.84 5.53
N THR A 42 1.03 -12.54 5.34
CA THR A 42 2.05 -11.81 6.11
C THR A 42 1.73 -11.66 7.59
N TYR A 43 0.45 -11.45 7.96
CA TYR A 43 0.06 -11.04 9.33
C TYR A 43 -0.79 -12.02 10.13
N MET A 44 -1.34 -13.07 9.52
CA MET A 44 -2.34 -13.92 10.16
C MET A 44 -2.12 -15.37 9.77
N GLU A 45 -1.38 -16.10 10.59
CA GLU A 45 -1.28 -17.56 10.47
C GLU A 45 -2.65 -18.23 10.54
N GLN A 46 -3.62 -17.63 11.23
CA GLN A 46 -5.00 -18.13 11.32
C GLN A 46 -5.80 -18.04 10.02
N LEU A 47 -5.37 -17.24 9.04
CA LEU A 47 -6.02 -17.14 7.73
C LEU A 47 -5.38 -18.06 6.68
N SER A 48 -4.29 -18.75 7.04
CA SER A 48 -3.73 -19.83 6.22
C SER A 48 -4.84 -20.88 6.01
N ASP A 49 -5.00 -21.36 4.79
CA ASP A 49 -6.02 -22.35 4.41
C ASP A 49 -7.47 -21.81 4.21
N LEU A 50 -7.71 -20.51 4.40
CA LEU A 50 -8.98 -19.87 4.08
C LEU A 50 -9.25 -19.87 2.57
N ASN A 51 -10.47 -20.17 2.15
CA ASN A 51 -10.89 -20.07 0.76
C ASN A 51 -11.38 -18.66 0.45
N LEU A 52 -10.60 -17.92 -0.33
CA LEU A 52 -10.90 -16.56 -0.78
C LEU A 52 -11.34 -16.50 -2.24
N SER A 53 -11.74 -17.61 -2.85
CA SER A 53 -12.20 -17.65 -4.26
C SER A 53 -13.35 -16.69 -4.59
N LYS A 54 -14.14 -16.29 -3.59
CA LYS A 54 -15.22 -15.29 -3.72
C LYS A 54 -14.75 -13.84 -3.66
N SER A 55 -13.49 -13.60 -3.31
CA SER A 55 -12.93 -12.25 -3.30
C SER A 55 -12.76 -11.78 -4.75
N PRO A 56 -13.25 -10.58 -5.12
CA PRO A 56 -13.12 -10.04 -6.48
C PRO A 56 -11.67 -9.99 -6.98
N VAL A 57 -10.73 -9.77 -6.07
CA VAL A 57 -9.30 -9.69 -6.37
C VAL A 57 -8.71 -11.07 -6.64
N VAL A 58 -9.15 -12.08 -5.88
CA VAL A 58 -8.74 -13.48 -6.07
C VAL A 58 -9.34 -14.04 -7.36
N GLU A 59 -10.61 -13.76 -7.63
CA GLU A 59 -11.22 -14.14 -8.90
C GLU A 59 -10.47 -13.53 -10.10
N ALA A 60 -10.12 -12.24 -10.02
CA ALA A 60 -9.40 -11.57 -11.10
C ALA A 60 -8.00 -12.17 -11.32
N VAL A 61 -7.26 -12.44 -10.26
CA VAL A 61 -5.90 -13.01 -10.37
C VAL A 61 -5.91 -14.44 -10.90
N LEU A 62 -6.88 -15.26 -10.48
CA LEU A 62 -7.03 -16.63 -10.98
C LEU A 62 -7.49 -16.69 -12.44
N ASN A 63 -8.18 -15.66 -12.93
CA ASN A 63 -8.45 -15.46 -14.35
C ASN A 63 -7.21 -14.97 -15.15
N GLY A 64 -6.02 -14.97 -14.54
CA GLY A 64 -4.77 -14.57 -15.19
C GLY A 64 -4.65 -13.06 -15.42
N LYS A 65 -5.50 -12.24 -14.80
CA LYS A 65 -5.44 -10.78 -14.89
C LYS A 65 -4.45 -10.22 -13.85
N ARG A 66 -3.87 -9.07 -14.16
CA ARG A 66 -3.12 -8.23 -13.23
C ARG A 66 -3.75 -6.86 -13.15
N GLY A 67 -3.75 -6.24 -11.98
CA GLY A 67 -4.33 -4.92 -11.83
C GLY A 67 -4.60 -4.52 -10.38
N VAL A 68 -5.51 -3.56 -10.23
CA VAL A 68 -5.93 -3.00 -8.94
C VAL A 68 -7.45 -2.90 -8.91
N ILE A 69 -8.08 -3.35 -7.82
CA ILE A 69 -9.51 -3.15 -7.54
C ILE A 69 -9.63 -2.32 -6.27
N LYS A 70 -10.46 -1.27 -6.31
CA LYS A 70 -10.68 -0.35 -5.21
C LYS A 70 -12.07 -0.56 -4.61
N GLY A 71 -12.19 -0.43 -3.29
CA GLY A 71 -13.48 -0.32 -2.60
C GLY A 71 -14.27 -1.62 -2.46
N TYR A 72 -13.60 -2.78 -2.46
CA TYR A 72 -14.23 -4.05 -2.11
C TYR A 72 -14.06 -4.34 -0.62
N THR A 73 -14.85 -5.31 -0.13
CA THR A 73 -14.82 -5.75 1.26
C THR A 73 -13.88 -6.94 1.42
N ASP A 74 -12.92 -6.84 2.34
CA ASP A 74 -11.98 -7.93 2.66
C ASP A 74 -12.61 -9.02 3.55
N GLU A 75 -11.84 -10.06 3.83
CA GLU A 75 -12.20 -11.17 4.71
C GLU A 75 -12.47 -10.76 6.17
N LEU A 76 -12.09 -9.54 6.56
CA LEU A 76 -12.32 -8.95 7.87
C LEU A 76 -13.47 -7.92 7.86
N GLY A 77 -14.20 -7.78 6.75
CA GLY A 77 -15.33 -6.86 6.63
C GLY A 77 -14.94 -5.39 6.40
N ARG A 78 -13.68 -5.11 6.04
CA ARG A 78 -13.16 -3.74 5.86
C ARG A 78 -13.16 -3.33 4.39
N GLN A 79 -13.37 -2.04 4.13
CA GLN A 79 -13.24 -1.49 2.79
C GLN A 79 -11.76 -1.29 2.42
N VAL A 80 -11.33 -2.02 1.40
CA VAL A 80 -9.93 -2.10 1.00
C VAL A 80 -9.72 -1.77 -0.49
N VAL A 81 -8.48 -1.49 -0.85
CA VAL A 81 -7.97 -1.56 -2.21
C VAL A 81 -6.97 -2.70 -2.30
N GLY A 82 -7.01 -3.44 -3.40
CA GLY A 82 -6.24 -4.66 -3.61
C GLY A 82 -5.56 -4.64 -4.96
N SER A 83 -4.24 -4.83 -4.96
CA SER A 83 -3.41 -5.05 -6.14
C SER A 83 -3.13 -6.54 -6.29
N TYR A 84 -3.11 -7.04 -7.51
CA TYR A 84 -2.96 -8.47 -7.77
C TYR A 84 -2.16 -8.77 -9.03
N VAL A 85 -1.37 -9.83 -8.94
CA VAL A 85 -0.50 -10.32 -10.02
C VAL A 85 -0.53 -11.85 -10.05
N PRO A 86 -0.77 -12.48 -11.22
CA PRO A 86 -0.78 -13.93 -11.35
C PRO A 86 0.64 -14.49 -11.50
N ILE A 87 0.84 -15.69 -10.96
CA ILE A 87 2.00 -16.54 -11.22
C ILE A 87 1.55 -17.60 -12.21
N TRP A 88 1.72 -17.33 -13.51
CA TRP A 88 1.15 -18.16 -14.58
C TRP A 88 1.60 -19.61 -14.56
N GLU A 89 2.88 -19.87 -14.24
CA GLU A 89 3.46 -21.23 -14.22
C GLU A 89 2.81 -22.16 -13.19
N LEU A 90 2.31 -21.60 -12.09
CA LEU A 90 1.70 -22.34 -10.98
C LEU A 90 0.18 -22.19 -10.93
N GLY A 91 -0.39 -21.28 -11.73
CA GLY A 91 -1.79 -20.87 -11.63
C GLY A 91 -2.12 -20.18 -10.30
N TRP A 92 -1.11 -19.63 -9.61
CA TRP A 92 -1.28 -18.97 -8.32
C TRP A 92 -1.49 -17.46 -8.49
N GLY A 93 -1.90 -16.80 -7.42
CA GLY A 93 -2.05 -15.35 -7.37
C GLY A 93 -1.35 -14.73 -6.18
N ILE A 94 -0.69 -13.60 -6.38
CA ILE A 94 -0.19 -12.74 -5.31
C ILE A 94 -1.17 -11.59 -5.17
N VAL A 95 -1.63 -11.33 -3.95
CA VAL A 95 -2.55 -10.26 -3.63
C VAL A 95 -1.97 -9.40 -2.50
N ILE A 96 -2.07 -8.08 -2.69
CA ILE A 96 -1.69 -7.07 -1.72
C ILE A 96 -2.90 -6.17 -1.50
N GLN A 97 -3.42 -6.08 -0.29
CA GLN A 97 -4.57 -5.24 0.04
C GLN A 97 -4.27 -4.27 1.19
N ARG A 98 -4.87 -3.08 1.17
CA ARG A 98 -4.74 -2.06 2.22
C ARG A 98 -6.09 -1.40 2.48
N THR A 99 -6.40 -1.08 3.73
CA THR A 99 -7.63 -0.36 4.10
C THR A 99 -7.66 1.04 3.50
N LEU A 100 -8.82 1.46 2.99
CA LEU A 100 -8.99 2.80 2.42
C LEU A 100 -8.79 3.93 3.44
N THR A 101 -9.02 3.66 4.73
CA THR A 101 -8.80 4.60 5.84
C THR A 101 -7.32 4.99 6.00
N ASP A 102 -6.40 4.07 5.73
CA ASP A 102 -4.96 4.34 5.87
C ASP A 102 -4.40 5.15 4.70
N ILE A 103 -4.95 4.94 3.50
CA ILE A 103 -4.57 5.72 2.31
C ILE A 103 -4.98 7.19 2.48
N GLY A 104 -6.12 7.44 3.11
CA GLY A 104 -6.56 8.81 3.41
C GLY A 104 -5.61 9.52 4.37
N THR A 105 -5.19 8.85 5.45
CA THR A 105 -4.43 9.49 6.54
C THR A 105 -2.98 9.84 6.17
N GLU A 106 -2.32 9.07 5.30
CA GLU A 106 -1.00 9.43 4.75
C GLU A 106 -1.07 10.71 3.90
N VAL A 107 -2.15 10.90 3.14
CA VAL A 107 -2.37 12.10 2.31
C VAL A 107 -2.68 13.33 3.16
N GLU A 108 -3.36 13.17 4.30
CA GLU A 108 -3.70 14.30 5.18
C GLU A 108 -2.48 14.93 5.85
N GLN A 109 -1.45 14.13 6.20
CA GLN A 109 -0.22 14.67 6.79
C GLN A 109 0.55 15.54 5.78
N VAL A 110 0.66 15.07 4.54
CA VAL A 110 1.27 15.85 3.45
C VAL A 110 0.48 17.12 3.19
N ARG A 111 -0.86 17.04 3.20
CA ARG A 111 -1.74 18.21 3.03
C ARG A 111 -1.46 19.26 4.11
N ASN A 112 -1.39 18.85 5.38
CA ASN A 112 -1.20 19.80 6.48
C ASN A 112 0.18 20.49 6.43
N THR A 113 1.24 19.77 6.07
CA THR A 113 2.57 20.35 5.87
C THR A 113 2.59 21.38 4.74
N ILE A 114 1.93 21.09 3.62
CA ILE A 114 1.82 22.03 2.50
C ILE A 114 1.01 23.28 2.91
N PHE A 115 -0.10 23.10 3.63
CA PHE A 115 -0.90 24.22 4.13
C PHE A 115 -0.12 25.10 5.11
N MET A 116 0.64 24.52 6.05
CA MET A 116 1.50 25.29 6.96
C MET A 116 2.61 26.03 6.21
N ALA A 117 3.25 25.39 5.23
CA ALA A 117 4.27 26.03 4.41
C ALA A 117 3.73 27.24 3.63
N LEU A 118 2.51 27.12 3.08
CA LEU A 118 1.84 28.24 2.40
C LEU A 118 1.55 29.41 3.36
N ILE A 119 1.04 29.13 4.56
CA ILE A 119 0.78 30.17 5.57
C ILE A 119 2.08 30.90 5.95
N ILE A 120 3.16 30.17 6.21
CA ILE A 120 4.47 30.76 6.54
C ILE A 120 4.99 31.63 5.39
N SER A 121 4.83 31.18 4.14
CA SER A 121 5.23 31.96 2.96
C SER A 121 4.46 33.27 2.81
N VAL A 122 3.15 33.27 3.11
CA VAL A 122 2.33 34.49 3.02
C VAL A 122 2.71 35.47 4.15
N LEU A 123 2.89 34.95 5.37
CA LEU A 123 3.29 35.78 6.51
C LEU A 123 4.68 36.41 6.32
N SER A 124 5.63 35.67 5.74
CA SER A 124 6.97 36.21 5.46
C SER A 124 6.93 37.31 4.39
N ALA A 125 6.13 37.15 3.34
CA ALA A 125 5.94 38.19 2.33
C ALA A 125 5.33 39.47 2.91
N ILE A 126 4.34 39.34 3.80
CA ILE A 126 3.74 40.48 4.51
C ILE A 126 4.78 41.15 5.40
N LEU A 127 5.57 40.38 6.16
CA LEU A 127 6.60 40.91 7.06
C LEU A 127 7.67 41.70 6.30
N VAL A 128 8.16 41.16 5.18
CA VAL A 128 9.15 41.82 4.31
C VAL A 128 8.55 43.09 3.69
N GLY A 129 7.32 43.02 3.19
CA GLY A 129 6.62 44.19 2.66
C GLY A 129 6.43 45.30 3.71
N TRP A 130 6.11 44.92 4.94
CA TRP A 130 5.96 45.85 6.06
C TRP A 130 7.29 46.50 6.46
N LEU A 131 8.37 45.71 6.55
CA LEU A 131 9.74 46.18 6.78
C LEU A 131 10.21 47.16 5.70
N MET A 132 9.93 46.86 4.42
CA MET A 132 10.26 47.76 3.31
C MET A 132 9.44 49.05 3.35
N SER A 133 8.15 48.97 3.72
CA SER A 133 7.28 50.15 3.85
C SER A 133 7.75 51.08 4.98
N ILE A 134 8.19 50.52 6.11
CA ILE A 134 8.77 51.29 7.21
C ILE A 134 10.11 51.89 6.79
N LYS A 135 11.02 51.11 6.19
CA LYS A 135 12.34 51.60 5.75
C LYS A 135 12.24 52.72 4.70
N LYS A 136 11.30 52.61 3.76
CA LYS A 136 11.05 53.64 2.73
C LYS A 136 10.49 54.93 3.30
N ARG A 137 9.80 54.88 4.45
CA ARG A 137 9.26 56.07 5.13
C ARG A 137 10.31 56.89 5.89
N TYR A 138 11.50 56.33 6.16
CA TYR A 138 12.59 56.97 6.90
C TYR A 138 13.71 57.60 6.04
N TYR A 139 13.72 57.39 4.72
CA TYR A 139 14.64 58.09 3.82
C TYR A 139 13.84 59.01 2.87
N PRO A 140 13.51 60.25 3.30
CA PRO A 140 13.20 61.30 2.34
C PRO A 140 14.48 61.56 1.51
N LEU A 141 14.40 61.29 0.22
CA LEU A 141 15.39 61.77 -0.73
C LEU A 141 15.34 63.30 -0.73
N GLU A 142 16.52 63.91 -0.62
CA GLU A 142 16.78 65.35 -0.84
C GLU A 142 16.14 65.86 -2.14
#